data_AF-A0A077S437-F1
#
_entry.id   AF-A0A077S437-F1
#
_cell.length_a   1.000
_cell.length_b   1.000
_cell.length_c   1.000
_cell.angle_alpha   90.00
_cell.angle_beta   90.00
_cell.angle_gamma   90.00
#
_symmetry.space_group_name_H-M   'P 1'
#
loop_
_entity.id
_entity.type
_entity.pdbx_description
1 polymer ?
#
loop_
_entity_poly.entity_id
_entity_poly.type
_entity_poly.pdbx_seq_one_letter_code
_entity_poly.pdbx_strand_id
1 'polypeptide(L)'
;MEEVSGKKEIFFFMASAVITLESSDGMLFTVSEEAARLSVPLADMIDQGCAKGIIQLPNVDARALATVIEYCNEHADATATANPDANHGVAEGSSSCNSEASGEALKEWDRKLVDGLSQDALYDLIMATNFLHIKGLLDAACQKVADMIKGKSVEQTRKMFGIATDFTEEEEELRKESPWAFEE
;
A
#
# COMPACT_ATOMS: atom_id res chain seq x y z
N MET A 1 -26.61 19.56 47.71
CA MET A 1 -25.35 18.79 47.81
C MET A 1 -25.77 17.34 47.66
N GLU A 2 -25.79 16.84 46.43
CA GLU A 2 -26.03 15.43 46.14
C GLU A 2 -25.32 15.14 44.81
N GLU A 3 -24.31 14.28 44.91
CA GLU A 3 -23.41 13.88 43.84
C GLU A 3 -24.13 12.97 42.85
N VAL A 4 -24.17 13.37 41.58
CA VAL A 4 -24.46 12.46 40.48
C VAL A 4 -23.14 11.83 40.05
N SER A 5 -22.78 10.71 40.68
CA SER A 5 -21.67 9.85 40.25
C SER A 5 -22.11 9.04 39.04
N GLY A 6 -22.06 9.68 37.87
CA GLY A 6 -22.12 9.00 36.59
C GLY A 6 -20.88 8.14 36.43
N LYS A 7 -21.06 6.82 36.48
CA LYS A 7 -20.07 5.85 36.01
C LYS A 7 -19.73 6.20 34.57
N LYS A 8 -18.63 6.91 34.36
CA LYS A 8 -17.95 6.91 33.07
C LYS A 8 -17.44 5.49 32.92
N GLU A 9 -18.18 4.69 32.16
CA GLU A 9 -17.66 3.52 31.48
C GLU A 9 -16.39 3.98 30.77
N ILE A 10 -15.28 3.74 31.44
CA ILE A 10 -13.93 3.78 30.89
C ILE A 10 -13.92 2.63 29.89
N PHE A 11 -14.39 2.92 28.67
CA PHE A 11 -13.87 2.25 27.50
C PHE A 11 -12.37 2.49 27.55
N PHE A 12 -11.68 1.51 28.11
CA PHE A 12 -10.24 1.36 27.99
C PHE A 12 -10.01 1.09 26.50
N PHE A 13 -10.03 2.16 25.71
CA PHE A 13 -9.36 2.15 24.42
C PHE A 13 -7.92 1.83 24.79
N MET A 14 -7.44 0.63 24.44
CA MET A 14 -6.01 0.35 24.50
C MET A 14 -5.36 1.56 23.81
N ALA A 15 -4.56 2.33 24.54
CA ALA A 15 -3.83 3.43 23.95
C ALA A 15 -2.83 2.77 22.99
N SER A 16 -3.25 2.58 21.74
CA SER A 16 -2.37 2.11 20.68
C SER A 16 -1.25 3.13 20.61
N ALA A 17 -0.02 2.68 20.81
CA ALA A 17 1.13 3.57 20.70
C ALA A 17 1.12 4.16 19.28
N VAL A 18 1.40 5.45 19.16
CA VAL A 18 1.36 6.17 17.89
C VAL A 18 2.72 6.78 17.58
N ILE A 19 3.07 6.80 16.30
CA ILE A 19 4.25 7.47 15.77
C ILE A 19 3.83 8.67 14.91
N THR A 20 4.72 9.64 14.77
CA THR A 20 4.46 10.84 13.95
C THR A 20 5.37 10.81 12.72
N LEU A 21 4.77 10.87 11.54
CA LEU A 21 5.45 10.95 10.25
C LEU A 21 5.30 12.37 9.69
N GLU A 22 6.36 12.92 9.10
CA GLU A 22 6.34 14.20 8.39
C GLU A 22 6.59 13.93 6.91
N SER A 23 5.68 14.35 6.04
CA SER A 23 5.83 14.24 4.59
C SER A 23 6.83 15.28 4.05
N SER A 24 7.22 15.11 2.78
CA SER A 24 8.15 16.00 2.08
C SER A 24 7.66 17.45 1.96
N ASP A 25 6.35 17.67 2.00
CA ASP A 25 5.68 18.98 2.03
C ASP A 25 5.44 19.52 3.45
N GLY A 26 5.99 18.86 4.48
CA GLY A 26 5.97 19.32 5.87
C GLY A 26 4.65 19.05 6.59
N MET A 27 3.79 18.19 6.04
CA MET A 27 2.53 17.79 6.68
C MET A 27 2.78 16.65 7.67
N LEU A 28 2.18 16.77 8.86
CA LEU A 28 2.34 15.78 9.92
C LEU A 28 1.16 14.79 9.90
N PHE A 29 1.49 13.51 10.03
CA PHE A 29 0.56 12.41 10.10
C PHE A 29 0.81 11.57 11.34
N THR A 30 -0.25 11.12 11.99
CA THR A 30 -0.18 10.22 13.13
C THR A 30 -0.66 8.85 12.71
N VAL A 31 0.14 7.82 13.00
CA VAL A 31 -0.12 6.43 12.62
C VAL A 31 0.04 5.55 13.85
N SER A 32 -0.81 4.53 14.01
CA SER A 32 -0.61 3.54 15.07
C SER A 32 0.65 2.73 14.83
N GLU A 33 1.32 2.27 15.89
CA GLU A 33 2.47 1.39 15.77
C GLU A 33 2.10 0.08 15.03
N GLU A 34 0.87 -0.40 15.19
CA GLU A 34 0.36 -1.58 14.49
C GLU A 34 0.33 -1.37 12.97
N ALA A 35 -0.24 -0.26 12.50
CA ALA A 35 -0.25 0.11 11.09
C ALA A 35 1.16 0.43 10.57
N ALA A 36 1.98 1.12 11.36
CA ALA A 36 3.35 1.47 10.98
C ALA A 36 4.24 0.23 10.82
N ARG A 37 4.00 -0.84 11.59
CA ARG A 37 4.76 -2.10 11.51
C ARG A 37 4.58 -2.85 10.19
N LEU A 38 3.60 -2.51 9.36
CA LEU A 38 3.51 -3.04 8.00
C LEU A 38 4.68 -2.57 7.12
N SER A 39 5.30 -1.45 7.47
CA SER A 39 6.54 -1.00 6.87
C SER A 39 7.73 -1.59 7.63
N VAL A 40 8.56 -2.36 6.92
CA VAL A 40 9.79 -2.95 7.48
C VAL A 40 10.71 -1.92 8.15
N PRO A 41 11.10 -0.80 7.50
CA PRO A 41 11.97 0.19 8.14
C PRO A 41 11.33 0.85 9.36
N LEU A 42 10.02 1.10 9.35
CA LEU A 42 9.32 1.66 10.51
C LEU A 42 9.22 0.64 11.66
N ALA A 43 8.98 -0.64 11.36
CA ALA A 43 8.99 -1.72 12.35
C ALA A 43 10.35 -1.81 13.08
N ASP A 44 11.46 -1.80 12.31
CA ASP A 44 12.81 -1.80 12.87
C ASP A 44 13.07 -0.58 13.78
N MET A 45 12.58 0.61 13.38
CA MET A 45 12.69 1.83 14.19
C MET A 45 11.88 1.75 15.48
N ILE A 46 10.69 1.15 15.44
CA ILE A 46 9.84 0.94 16.62
C ILE A 46 10.51 -0.06 17.57
N ASP A 47 11.02 -1.19 17.05
CA ASP A 47 11.67 -2.23 17.85
C ASP A 47 12.95 -1.74 18.54
N GLN A 48 13.68 -0.81 17.92
CA GLN A 48 14.83 -0.14 18.50
C GLN A 48 14.44 0.99 19.48
N GLY A 49 13.16 1.31 19.62
CA GLY A 49 12.66 2.39 20.48
C GLY A 49 12.98 3.81 19.97
N CYS A 50 13.33 3.93 18.69
CA CYS A 50 13.73 5.18 18.02
C CYS A 50 12.55 5.94 17.41
N ALA A 51 11.33 5.38 17.42
CA ALA A 51 10.14 5.96 16.81
C ALA A 51 9.39 7.01 17.67
N LYS A 52 10.00 7.50 18.76
CA LYS A 52 9.37 8.45 19.71
C LYS A 52 9.35 9.91 19.22
N GLY A 53 10.05 10.21 18.13
CA GLY A 53 10.14 11.54 17.53
C GLY A 53 9.30 11.68 16.26
N ILE A 54 9.53 12.78 15.52
CA ILE A 54 8.99 12.97 14.18
C ILE A 54 9.91 12.27 13.19
N ILE A 55 9.37 11.33 12.41
CA ILE A 55 10.10 10.63 11.35
C ILE A 55 9.86 11.38 10.04
N GLN A 56 10.91 11.96 9.47
CA GLN A 56 10.82 12.72 8.24
C GLN A 56 10.91 11.81 7.01
N LEU A 57 9.98 11.97 6.08
CA LEU A 57 9.89 11.24 4.83
C LEU A 57 10.08 12.22 3.65
N PRO A 58 11.32 12.66 3.39
CA PRO A 58 11.59 13.71 2.40
C PRO A 58 11.25 13.32 0.96
N ASN A 59 11.04 12.03 0.69
CA ASN A 59 10.71 11.51 -0.64
C ASN A 59 9.23 11.10 -0.78
N VAL A 60 8.40 11.39 0.22
CA VAL A 60 6.98 11.00 0.23
C VAL A 60 6.14 12.23 0.50
N ASP A 61 5.35 12.66 -0.47
CA ASP A 61 4.41 13.77 -0.28
C ASP A 61 3.20 13.38 0.58
N ALA A 62 2.46 14.37 1.07
CA ALA A 62 1.28 14.16 1.90
C ALA A 62 0.19 13.29 1.24
N ARG A 63 0.03 13.35 -0.08
CA ARG A 63 -1.01 12.61 -0.79
C ARG A 63 -0.66 11.13 -0.84
N ALA A 64 0.57 10.79 -1.24
CA ALA A 64 1.07 9.43 -1.24
C ALA A 64 1.10 8.86 0.18
N LEU A 65 1.55 9.65 1.16
CA LEU A 65 1.58 9.24 2.57
C LEU A 65 0.18 8.95 3.12
N ALA A 66 -0.82 9.77 2.80
CA ALA A 66 -2.20 9.55 3.21
C ALA A 66 -2.74 8.20 2.68
N THR A 67 -2.52 7.90 1.40
CA THR A 67 -2.93 6.62 0.80
C THR A 67 -2.21 5.43 1.42
N VAL A 68 -0.91 5.57 1.71
CA VAL A 68 -0.14 4.51 2.40
C VAL A 68 -0.68 4.26 3.80
N ILE A 69 -1.01 5.31 4.55
CA ILE A 69 -1.57 5.20 5.90
C ILE A 69 -2.94 4.53 5.87
N GLU A 70 -3.79 4.91 4.91
CA GLU A 70 -5.11 4.28 4.69
C GLU A 70 -4.96 2.77 4.47
N TYR A 71 -4.05 2.38 3.58
CA TYR A 71 -3.71 0.97 3.35
C TYR A 71 -3.24 0.26 4.63
N CYS A 72 -2.33 0.88 5.37
CA CYS A 72 -1.76 0.27 6.58
C CYS A 72 -2.80 0.05 7.67
N ASN A 73 -3.75 0.99 7.84
CA ASN A 73 -4.81 0.86 8.83
C ASN A 73 -5.77 -0.29 8.49
N GLU A 74 -6.24 -0.36 7.24
CA GLU A 74 -7.15 -1.43 6.80
C GLU A 74 -6.51 -2.82 6.97
N HIS A 75 -5.22 -2.96 6.66
CA HIS A 75 -4.51 -4.23 6.80
C HIS A 75 -4.16 -4.57 8.24
N ALA A 76 -3.89 -3.58 9.09
CA ALA A 76 -3.70 -3.80 10.53
C ALA A 76 -5.00 -4.32 11.17
N ASP A 77 -6.14 -3.69 10.88
CA ASP A 77 -7.46 -4.09 11.40
C ASP A 77 -7.85 -5.50 10.94
N ALA A 78 -7.53 -5.87 9.70
CA ALA A 78 -7.76 -7.21 9.20
C ALA A 78 -6.92 -8.28 9.92
N THR A 79 -5.67 -7.96 10.29
CA THR A 79 -4.85 -8.88 11.10
C THR A 79 -5.36 -9.03 12.53
N ALA A 80 -5.93 -7.95 13.10
CA ALA A 80 -6.51 -7.97 14.46
C ALA A 80 -7.80 -8.80 14.53
N THR A 81 -8.62 -8.79 13.48
CA THR A 81 -9.87 -9.58 13.42
C THR A 81 -9.64 -11.05 13.08
N ALA A 82 -8.48 -11.40 12.51
CA ALA A 82 -8.12 -12.77 12.15
C ALA A 82 -7.65 -13.63 13.35
N ASN A 83 -7.32 -13.05 14.51
CA ASN A 83 -6.81 -13.80 15.68
C ASN A 83 -7.31 -13.26 17.03
N PRO A 84 -8.36 -13.85 17.64
CA PRO A 84 -8.66 -13.64 19.06
C PRO A 84 -8.03 -14.68 20.02
N ASP A 85 -7.35 -15.74 19.56
CA ASP A 85 -6.88 -16.81 20.47
C ASP A 85 -5.60 -17.53 19.98
N ALA A 86 -4.46 -16.85 20.05
CA ALA A 86 -3.15 -17.48 19.82
C ALA A 86 -2.54 -17.96 21.15
N ASN A 87 -3.10 -19.03 21.72
CA ASN A 87 -2.35 -19.93 22.57
C ASN A 87 -2.68 -21.39 22.23
N HIS A 88 -1.80 -22.00 21.42
CA HIS A 88 -1.31 -23.39 21.51
C HIS A 88 -1.21 -24.08 20.14
N GLY A 89 0.04 -24.38 19.75
CA GLY A 89 0.35 -25.66 19.10
C GLY A 89 0.34 -25.69 17.58
N VAL A 90 1.55 -25.81 17.02
CA VAL A 90 1.81 -26.31 15.67
C VAL A 90 1.04 -27.61 15.39
N ALA A 91 0.20 -27.62 14.35
CA ALA A 91 -0.23 -28.85 13.68
C ALA A 91 -0.57 -28.56 12.22
N GLU A 92 0.26 -29.09 11.32
CA GLU A 92 -0.08 -29.22 9.90
C GLU A 92 -1.32 -30.12 9.75
N GLY A 93 -2.32 -29.66 9.00
CA GLY A 93 -3.45 -30.48 8.56
C GLY A 93 -4.81 -29.80 8.53
N SER A 94 -5.09 -29.12 7.41
CA SER A 94 -6.42 -28.88 6.81
C SER A 94 -7.62 -28.47 7.70
N SER A 95 -8.04 -27.21 7.60
CA SER A 95 -9.47 -26.79 7.68
C SER A 95 -9.68 -25.40 7.04
N SER A 96 -10.02 -25.44 5.75
CA SER A 96 -10.74 -24.42 4.97
C SER A 96 -12.03 -24.05 5.71
N CYS A 97 -12.41 -22.77 5.90
CA CYS A 97 -13.00 -21.96 4.82
C CYS A 97 -13.10 -20.43 5.08
N ASN A 98 -12.39 -19.84 6.05
CA ASN A 98 -12.55 -18.40 6.36
C ASN A 98 -11.33 -17.50 6.10
N SER A 99 -10.14 -18.06 5.88
CA SER A 99 -8.90 -17.28 5.69
C SER A 99 -8.73 -16.77 4.25
N GLU A 100 -9.11 -17.56 3.24
CA GLU A 100 -8.96 -17.18 1.83
C GLU A 100 -9.94 -16.08 1.41
N ALA A 101 -11.19 -16.13 1.88
CA ALA A 101 -12.21 -15.12 1.57
C ALA A 101 -11.86 -13.73 2.14
N SER A 102 -11.23 -13.68 3.33
CA SER A 102 -10.77 -12.42 3.92
C SER A 102 -9.57 -11.86 3.15
N GLY A 103 -8.63 -12.72 2.72
CA GLY A 103 -7.49 -12.31 1.88
C GLY A 103 -7.90 -11.85 0.48
N GLU A 104 -8.91 -12.46 -0.15
CA GLU A 104 -9.45 -12.02 -1.43
C GLU A 104 -10.19 -10.68 -1.32
N ALA A 105 -10.95 -10.47 -0.24
CA ALA A 105 -11.62 -9.19 0.01
C ALA A 105 -10.63 -8.04 0.18
N LEU A 106 -9.51 -8.27 0.88
CA LEU A 106 -8.43 -7.28 1.01
C LEU A 106 -7.77 -6.97 -0.33
N LYS A 107 -7.44 -7.97 -1.14
CA LYS A 107 -6.86 -7.74 -2.48
C LYS A 107 -7.80 -6.96 -3.39
N GLU A 108 -9.11 -7.18 -3.30
CA GLU A 108 -10.10 -6.41 -4.04
C GLU A 108 -10.21 -4.97 -3.52
N TRP A 109 -10.08 -4.77 -2.20
CA TRP A 109 -10.01 -3.45 -1.61
C TRP A 109 -8.74 -2.71 -2.05
N ASP A 110 -7.58 -3.38 -2.06
CA ASP A 110 -6.30 -2.85 -2.57
C ASP A 110 -6.43 -2.38 -3.99
N ARG A 111 -7.08 -3.20 -4.83
CA ARG A 111 -7.34 -2.86 -6.23
C ARG A 111 -8.18 -1.60 -6.34
N LYS A 112 -9.24 -1.48 -5.54
CA LYS A 112 -10.10 -0.29 -5.51
C LYS A 112 -9.37 0.95 -5.02
N LEU A 113 -8.49 0.81 -4.03
CA LEU A 113 -7.66 1.90 -3.51
C LEU A 113 -6.78 2.46 -4.63
N VAL A 114 -6.09 1.59 -5.39
CA VAL A 114 -5.21 2.03 -6.50
C VAL A 114 -5.98 2.42 -7.77
N ASP A 115 -7.19 1.91 -7.97
CA ASP A 115 -8.01 2.19 -9.15
C ASP A 115 -8.48 3.65 -9.22
N GLY A 116 -8.69 4.30 -8.07
CA GLY A 116 -9.10 5.70 -7.96
C GLY A 116 -7.98 6.72 -8.22
N LEU A 117 -6.74 6.27 -8.36
CA LEU A 117 -5.57 7.15 -8.46
C LEU A 117 -5.30 7.59 -9.90
N SER A 118 -4.91 8.87 -10.05
CA SER A 118 -4.31 9.37 -11.30
C SER A 118 -2.94 8.74 -11.55
N GLN A 119 -2.45 8.75 -12.79
CA GLN A 119 -1.12 8.23 -13.14
C GLN A 119 0.01 8.85 -12.31
N ASP A 120 -0.02 10.17 -12.08
CA ASP A 120 0.98 10.86 -11.25
C ASP A 120 0.93 10.35 -9.80
N ALA A 121 -0.26 10.36 -9.18
CA ALA A 121 -0.45 9.83 -7.83
C ALA A 121 -0.08 8.34 -7.70
N LEU A 122 -0.28 7.53 -8.74
CA LEU A 122 0.14 6.13 -8.77
C LEU A 122 1.67 6.00 -8.79
N TYR A 123 2.36 6.87 -9.52
CA TYR A 123 3.83 6.91 -9.52
C TYR A 123 4.38 7.34 -8.17
N ASP A 124 3.82 8.40 -7.59
CA ASP A 124 4.18 8.88 -6.25
C ASP A 124 3.94 7.79 -5.19
N LEU A 125 2.81 7.07 -5.31
CA LEU A 125 2.50 5.92 -4.45
C LEU A 125 3.54 4.80 -4.61
N ILE A 126 3.92 4.43 -5.84
CA ILE A 126 4.93 3.39 -6.07
C ILE A 126 6.26 3.78 -5.43
N MET A 127 6.69 5.03 -5.60
CA MET A 127 7.93 5.55 -5.00
C MET A 127 7.88 5.53 -3.47
N ALA A 128 6.77 5.99 -2.89
CA ALA A 128 6.54 5.99 -1.45
C ALA A 128 6.51 4.58 -0.86
N THR A 129 5.80 3.67 -1.51
CA THR A 129 5.63 2.30 -1.07
C THR A 129 6.93 1.50 -1.18
N ASN A 130 7.72 1.76 -2.23
CA ASN A 130 9.08 1.24 -2.36
C ASN A 130 10.01 1.80 -1.28
N PHE A 131 9.89 3.08 -0.91
CA PHE A 131 10.69 3.64 0.19
C PHE A 131 10.33 3.03 1.56
N LEU A 132 9.05 2.77 1.79
CA LEU A 132 8.54 2.20 3.04
C LEU A 132 8.55 0.66 3.07
N HIS A 133 9.00 -0.01 2.00
CA HIS A 133 9.02 -1.47 1.86
C HIS A 133 7.68 -2.17 2.17
N ILE A 134 6.55 -1.61 1.71
CA ILE A 134 5.22 -2.21 1.92
C ILE A 134 4.85 -3.06 0.69
N LYS A 135 5.25 -4.33 0.70
CA LYS A 135 5.16 -5.21 -0.48
C LYS A 135 3.75 -5.35 -1.07
N GLY A 136 2.73 -5.51 -0.23
CA GLY A 136 1.35 -5.74 -0.71
C GLY A 136 0.80 -4.57 -1.54
N LEU A 137 0.96 -3.35 -1.04
CA LEU A 137 0.58 -2.14 -1.75
C LEU A 137 1.42 -1.92 -3.02
N LEU A 138 2.71 -2.28 -2.98
CA LEU A 138 3.59 -2.15 -4.15
C LEU A 138 3.13 -3.10 -5.26
N ASP A 139 2.79 -4.34 -4.91
CA ASP A 139 2.29 -5.33 -5.86
C ASP A 139 0.95 -4.88 -6.47
N ALA A 140 0.03 -4.32 -5.66
CA ALA A 140 -1.24 -3.79 -6.13
C ALA A 140 -1.05 -2.61 -7.12
N ALA A 141 -0.17 -1.66 -6.78
CA ALA A 141 0.14 -0.54 -7.65
C ALA A 141 0.83 -0.99 -8.96
N CYS A 142 1.77 -1.94 -8.89
CA CYS A 142 2.41 -2.54 -10.06
C CYS A 142 1.39 -3.27 -10.95
N GLN A 143 0.45 -4.01 -10.34
CA GLN A 143 -0.61 -4.69 -11.07
C GLN A 143 -1.51 -3.69 -11.80
N LYS A 144 -1.83 -2.54 -11.19
CA LYS A 144 -2.58 -1.47 -11.84
C LYS A 144 -1.84 -0.93 -13.08
N VAL A 145 -0.53 -0.71 -12.98
CA VAL A 145 0.30 -0.29 -14.13
C VAL A 145 0.28 -1.38 -15.21
N ALA A 146 0.40 -2.65 -14.85
CA ALA A 146 0.32 -3.76 -15.79
C ALA A 146 -1.04 -3.82 -16.49
N ASP A 147 -2.14 -3.64 -15.75
CA ASP A 147 -3.51 -3.59 -16.28
C ASP A 147 -3.71 -2.38 -17.22
N MET A 148 -3.01 -1.26 -16.98
CA MET A 148 -3.02 -0.11 -17.88
C MET A 148 -2.27 -0.38 -19.19
N ILE A 149 -1.27 -1.27 -19.20
CA ILE A 149 -0.49 -1.62 -20.40
C ILE A 149 -1.19 -2.74 -21.19
N LYS A 150 -1.87 -3.64 -20.48
CA LYS A 150 -2.55 -4.80 -21.06
C LYS A 150 -3.56 -4.38 -22.13
N GLY A 151 -3.43 -4.94 -23.33
CA GLY A 151 -4.32 -4.69 -24.46
C GLY A 151 -4.10 -3.36 -25.21
N LYS A 152 -3.07 -2.58 -24.85
CA LYS A 152 -2.65 -1.39 -25.63
C LYS A 152 -1.52 -1.73 -26.58
N SER A 153 -1.51 -1.08 -27.75
CA SER A 153 -0.37 -1.17 -28.67
C SER A 153 0.86 -0.46 -28.07
N VAL A 154 2.06 -0.82 -28.55
CA VAL A 154 3.32 -0.18 -28.14
C VAL A 154 3.26 1.35 -28.34
N GLU A 155 2.63 1.82 -29.42
CA GLU A 155 2.45 3.26 -29.70
C GLU A 155 1.51 3.93 -28.69
N GLN A 156 0.40 3.28 -28.34
CA GLN A 156 -0.55 3.78 -27.35
C GLN A 156 0.06 3.83 -25.95
N THR A 157 0.82 2.80 -25.58
CA THR A 157 1.56 2.72 -24.32
C THR A 157 2.61 3.83 -24.24
N ARG A 158 3.40 4.05 -25.31
CA ARG A 158 4.36 5.16 -25.36
C ARG A 158 3.69 6.52 -25.18
N LYS A 159 2.58 6.76 -25.89
CA LYS A 159 1.82 7.99 -25.74
C LYS A 159 1.28 8.17 -24.32
N MET A 160 0.81 7.09 -23.69
CA MET A 160 0.29 7.10 -22.32
C MET A 160 1.38 7.44 -21.29
N PHE A 161 2.57 6.88 -21.44
CA PHE A 161 3.68 7.09 -20.52
C PHE A 161 4.59 8.26 -20.92
N GLY A 162 4.26 9.00 -21.99
CA GLY A 162 5.08 10.11 -22.48
C GLY A 162 6.47 9.70 -22.97
N ILE A 163 6.64 8.44 -23.38
CA ILE A 163 7.92 7.90 -23.82
C ILE A 163 8.19 8.37 -25.25
N ALA A 164 9.33 9.03 -25.46
CA ALA A 164 9.78 9.43 -26.79
C ALA A 164 10.02 8.18 -27.67
N THR A 165 9.53 8.21 -28.90
CA THR A 165 9.87 7.18 -29.89
C THR A 165 11.32 7.37 -30.29
N ASP A 166 12.16 6.42 -29.90
CA ASP A 166 13.59 6.32 -30.22
C ASP A 166 13.85 5.40 -31.42
N PHE A 167 12.80 4.89 -32.08
CA PHE A 167 12.94 4.04 -33.25
C PHE A 167 13.65 4.79 -34.38
N THR A 168 14.66 4.13 -34.92
CA THR A 168 15.28 4.53 -36.18
C THR A 168 14.38 4.10 -37.34
N GLU A 169 14.50 4.79 -38.49
CA GLU A 169 13.68 4.54 -39.69
C GLU A 169 13.80 3.08 -40.18
N GLU A 170 14.95 2.45 -39.95
CA GLU A 170 15.26 1.05 -40.25
C GLU A 170 14.50 0.05 -39.35
N GLU A 171 14.30 0.36 -38.06
CA GLU A 171 13.47 -0.45 -37.15
C GLU A 171 11.97 -0.32 -37.45
N GLU A 172 11.53 0.84 -37.93
CA GLU A 172 10.13 1.07 -38.33
C GLU A 172 9.78 0.33 -39.63
N GLU A 173 10.73 0.21 -40.56
CA GLU A 173 10.62 -0.66 -41.74
C GLU A 173 10.58 -2.15 -41.36
N LEU A 174 11.48 -2.60 -40.47
CA LEU A 174 11.48 -3.99 -39.98
C LEU A 174 10.14 -4.41 -39.37
N ARG A 175 9.48 -3.46 -38.70
CA ARG A 175 8.17 -3.64 -38.07
C ARG A 175 7.02 -3.67 -39.10
N LYS A 176 7.14 -2.97 -40.23
CA LYS A 176 6.22 -3.10 -41.38
C LYS A 176 6.41 -4.42 -42.12
N GLU A 177 7.65 -4.91 -42.20
CA GLU A 177 8.01 -6.14 -42.90
C GLU A 177 7.75 -7.43 -42.11
N SER A 178 7.68 -7.32 -40.78
CA SER A 178 7.37 -8.46 -39.90
C SER A 178 6.05 -8.32 -39.12
N PRO A 179 4.87 -8.11 -39.75
CA PRO A 179 3.59 -8.06 -39.04
C PRO A 179 3.31 -9.35 -38.25
N TRP A 180 3.72 -10.49 -38.82
CA TRP A 180 3.56 -11.83 -38.25
C TRP A 180 4.30 -12.04 -36.91
N ALA A 181 5.29 -11.21 -36.58
CA ALA A 181 6.01 -11.27 -35.31
C ALA A 181 5.27 -10.58 -34.16
N PHE A 182 4.17 -9.87 -34.46
CA PHE A 182 3.40 -9.06 -33.53
C PHE A 182 1.90 -9.41 -33.52
N GLU A 183 1.49 -10.50 -34.16
CA GLU A 183 0.15 -11.06 -34.05
C GLU A 183 0.05 -11.96 -32.80
N GLU A 184 -0.82 -11.60 -31.85
CA GLU A 184 -1.33 -12.49 -30.78
C GLU A 184 -2.72 -13.02 -31.13
#